data_AF-A0A351QXE4-F1
#
_entry.id   AF-A0A351QXE4-F1
#
_cell.length_a   1.000
_cell.length_b   1.000
_cell.length_c   1.000
_cell.angle_alpha   90.00
_cell.angle_beta   90.00
_cell.angle_gamma   90.00
#
_symmetry.space_group_name_H-M   'P 1'
#
loop_
_entity.id
_entity.type
_entity.pdbx_description
1 polymer ?
#
loop_
_entity_poly.entity_id
_entity_poly.type
_entity_poly.pdbx_seq_one_letter_code
_entity_poly.pdbx_strand_id
1 'polypeptide(L)'
;ESQKDEESITIEGKILHDAHMIEGGKTYLIVKSLITGSVRGQTLEETIKYIEDNILGKGTCYLPKAKMIYREQQEFAKAFIYDLKVG
;
A
#
# COMPACT_ATOMS: atom_id res chain seq x y z
N GLU A 1 5.13 -15.85 3.67
CA GLU A 1 4.08 -15.74 4.71
C GLU A 1 3.25 -14.46 4.56
N SER A 2 3.81 -13.33 4.14
CA SER A 2 3.04 -12.09 3.91
C SER A 2 2.13 -12.08 2.67
N GLN A 3 2.24 -13.10 1.80
CA GLN A 3 1.52 -13.25 0.53
C GLN A 3 0.71 -14.56 0.48
N LYS A 4 0.52 -15.22 1.63
CA LYS A 4 -0.39 -16.37 1.71
C LYS A 4 -1.80 -15.82 1.93
N ASP A 5 -2.80 -16.36 1.22
CA ASP A 5 -4.23 -16.03 1.45
C ASP A 5 -4.75 -16.46 2.83
N GLU A 6 -3.89 -17.00 3.69
CA GLU A 6 -4.20 -17.43 5.04
C GLU A 6 -3.97 -16.29 6.03
N GLU A 7 -4.96 -16.05 6.91
CA GLU A 7 -4.80 -15.13 8.03
C GLU A 7 -3.59 -15.53 8.89
N SER A 8 -2.80 -14.54 9.31
CA SER A 8 -1.66 -14.80 10.18
C SER A 8 -2.14 -15.17 11.58
N ILE A 9 -1.98 -16.44 11.96
CA ILE A 9 -2.47 -16.96 13.24
C ILE A 9 -1.52 -16.57 14.40
N THR A 10 -0.20 -16.69 14.18
CA THR A 10 0.83 -16.43 15.21
C THR A 10 1.13 -14.95 15.37
N ILE A 11 1.66 -14.56 16.53
CA ILE A 11 2.07 -13.16 16.77
C ILE A 11 3.22 -12.75 15.86
N GLU A 12 4.18 -13.64 15.61
CA GLU A 12 5.29 -13.42 14.69
C GLU A 12 4.80 -13.23 13.26
N GLY A 13 3.81 -14.04 12.83
CA GLY A 13 3.19 -13.91 11.52
C GLY A 13 2.48 -12.56 11.36
N LYS A 14 1.73 -12.13 12.38
CA LYS A 14 1.07 -10.82 12.40
C LYS A 14 2.07 -9.66 12.33
N ILE A 15 3.17 -9.75 13.07
CA ILE A 15 4.25 -8.75 13.03
C ILE A 15 4.89 -8.70 11.64
N LEU A 16 5.20 -9.87 11.06
CA LEU A 16 5.82 -9.96 9.73
C LEU A 16 4.89 -9.41 8.63
N HIS A 17 3.61 -9.77 8.68
CA HIS A 17 2.59 -9.23 7.79
C HIS A 17 2.49 -7.70 7.91
N ASP A 18 2.32 -7.19 9.13
CA ASP A 18 2.13 -5.75 9.33
C ASP A 18 3.36 -4.96 8.93
N ALA A 19 4.57 -5.47 9.19
CA ALA A 19 5.82 -4.86 8.73
C ALA A 19 5.89 -4.75 7.19
N HIS A 20 5.36 -5.74 6.47
CA HIS A 20 5.24 -5.67 5.01
C HIS A 20 4.22 -4.62 4.56
N MET A 21 3.08 -4.52 5.25
CA MET A 21 2.02 -3.57 4.90
C MET A 21 2.43 -2.10 5.08
N ILE A 22 3.24 -1.82 6.11
CA ILE A 22 3.73 -0.46 6.43
C ILE A 22 5.16 -0.19 5.95
N GLU A 23 5.69 -1.06 5.08
CA GLU A 23 7.06 -1.00 4.57
C GLU A 23 7.41 0.41 4.05
N GLY A 24 8.58 0.93 4.46
CA GLY A 24 9.13 2.18 3.94
C GLY A 24 8.36 3.45 4.30
N GLY A 25 7.30 3.36 5.10
CA GLY A 25 6.50 4.51 5.54
C GLY A 25 5.63 5.12 4.43
N LYS A 26 5.08 6.31 4.69
CA LYS A 26 3.96 6.86 3.92
C LYS A 26 4.22 7.12 2.44
N THR A 27 5.44 7.49 2.06
CA THR A 27 5.79 7.79 0.66
C THR A 27 6.11 6.54 -0.15
N TYR A 28 6.58 5.48 0.51
CA TYR A 28 7.11 4.31 -0.16
C TYR A 28 6.07 3.59 -1.00
N LEU A 29 4.82 3.48 -0.54
CA LEU A 29 3.73 2.85 -1.28
C LEU A 29 3.56 3.44 -2.68
N ILE A 30 3.46 4.77 -2.77
CA ILE A 30 3.27 5.48 -4.03
C ILE A 30 4.49 5.31 -4.93
N VAL A 31 5.70 5.53 -4.40
CA VAL A 31 6.94 5.41 -5.18
C VAL A 31 7.09 3.98 -5.72
N LYS A 32 6.86 2.97 -4.90
CA LYS A 32 6.88 1.55 -5.31
C LYS A 32 5.86 1.27 -6.40
N SER A 33 4.63 1.76 -6.26
CA SER A 33 3.58 1.57 -7.27
C SER A 33 3.92 2.23 -8.61
N LEU A 34 4.40 3.48 -8.59
CA LEU A 34 4.79 4.21 -9.81
C LEU A 34 5.96 3.55 -10.54
N ILE A 35 7.00 3.15 -9.80
CA ILE A 35 8.14 2.40 -10.36
C ILE A 35 7.67 1.06 -10.91
N THR A 36 6.82 0.34 -10.17
CA THR A 36 6.30 -0.97 -10.61
C THR A 36 5.49 -0.84 -11.89
N GLY A 37 4.64 0.19 -12.01
CA GLY A 37 3.89 0.47 -13.23
C GLY A 37 4.81 0.77 -14.41
N SER A 38 5.81 1.63 -14.20
CA SER A 38 6.82 1.95 -15.22
C SER A 38 7.59 0.72 -15.71
N VAL A 39 8.08 -0.12 -14.78
CA VAL A 39 8.79 -1.37 -15.12
C VAL A 39 7.88 -2.36 -15.86
N ARG A 40 6.57 -2.33 -15.61
CA ARG A 40 5.57 -3.15 -16.31
C ARG A 40 5.10 -2.54 -17.63
N GLY A 41 5.61 -1.38 -18.02
CA GLY A 41 5.21 -0.68 -19.25
C GLY A 41 3.85 -0.01 -19.18
N GLN A 42 3.31 0.22 -17.97
CA GLN A 42 2.04 0.92 -17.77
C GLN A 42 2.22 2.42 -17.98
N THR A 43 1.20 3.10 -18.50
CA THR A 43 1.15 4.56 -18.45
C THR A 43 0.92 5.05 -17.02
N LEU A 44 1.09 6.36 -16.79
CA LEU A 44 0.77 6.97 -15.50
C LEU A 44 -0.71 6.75 -15.15
N GLU A 45 -1.62 6.94 -16.10
CA GLU A 45 -3.06 6.78 -15.92
C GLU A 45 -3.45 5.33 -15.59
N GLU A 46 -2.86 4.35 -16.28
CA GLU A 46 -3.05 2.93 -15.98
C GLU A 46 -2.54 2.58 -14.57
N THR A 47 -1.39 3.15 -14.20
CA THR A 47 -0.80 2.95 -12.87
C THR A 47 -1.67 3.57 -11.78
N ILE A 48 -2.16 4.80 -11.99
CA ILE A 48 -3.10 5.48 -11.09
C ILE A 48 -4.37 4.65 -10.93
N LYS A 49 -4.95 4.20 -12.05
CA LYS A 49 -6.14 3.34 -12.01
C LYS A 49 -5.89 2.06 -11.22
N TYR A 50 -4.74 1.42 -11.43
CA TYR A 50 -4.37 0.23 -10.66
C TYR A 50 -4.28 0.51 -9.16
N ILE A 51 -3.67 1.63 -8.76
CA ILE A 51 -3.56 2.07 -7.37
C ILE A 51 -4.96 2.27 -6.76
N GLU A 52 -5.85 2.98 -7.45
CA GLU A 52 -7.22 3.23 -6.99
C GLU A 52 -8.04 1.94 -6.85
N ASP A 53 -7.93 1.02 -7.83
CA ASP A 53 -8.74 -0.20 -7.87
C ASP A 53 -8.25 -1.28 -6.90
N ASN A 54 -6.93 -1.37 -6.65
CA ASN A 54 -6.33 -2.53 -6.00
C ASN A 54 -5.55 -2.22 -4.71
N ILE A 55 -5.14 -0.97 -4.48
CA ILE A 55 -4.24 -0.64 -3.37
C ILE A 55 -4.96 0.23 -2.34
N LEU A 56 -5.59 1.32 -2.77
CA LEU A 56 -6.19 2.29 -1.86
C LEU A 56 -7.35 1.68 -1.07
N GLY A 57 -7.19 1.67 0.27
CA GLY A 57 -8.19 1.17 1.20
C GLY A 57 -8.45 -0.34 1.12
N LYS A 58 -7.59 -1.12 0.44
CA LYS A 58 -7.77 -2.56 0.27
C LYS A 58 -7.05 -3.42 1.31
N GLY A 59 -5.97 -2.91 1.90
CA GLY A 59 -5.22 -3.64 2.91
C GLY A 59 -5.72 -3.39 4.33
N THR A 60 -5.28 -4.27 5.24
CA THR A 60 -5.50 -4.14 6.68
C THR A 60 -4.22 -4.52 7.42
N CYS A 61 -4.13 -4.19 8.71
CA CYS A 61 -3.06 -4.65 9.60
C CYS A 61 -3.70 -5.32 10.82
N TYR A 62 -2.96 -6.19 11.50
CA TYR A 62 -3.44 -6.87 12.69
C TYR A 62 -3.27 -6.01 13.95
N LEU A 63 -2.10 -5.41 14.13
CA LEU A 63 -1.69 -4.72 15.35
C LEU A 63 -2.18 -3.27 15.39
N PRO A 64 -2.62 -2.75 16.56
CA PRO A 64 -3.17 -1.39 16.67
C PRO A 64 -2.23 -0.30 16.16
N LYS A 65 -0.93 -0.39 16.49
CA LYS A 65 0.07 0.60 16.04
C LYS A 65 0.27 0.56 14.53
N ALA A 66 0.33 -0.63 13.94
CA ALA A 66 0.46 -0.80 12.49
C ALA A 66 -0.77 -0.26 11.75
N LYS A 67 -1.99 -0.50 12.27
CA LYS A 67 -3.22 0.08 11.73
C LYS A 67 -3.17 1.61 11.64
N MET A 68 -2.63 2.28 12.67
CA MET A 68 -2.48 3.74 12.67
C MET A 68 -1.49 4.21 11.59
N ILE A 69 -0.33 3.57 11.48
CA ILE A 69 0.69 3.91 10.47
C ILE A 69 0.16 3.65 9.06
N TYR A 70 -0.47 2.50 8.86
CA TYR A 70 -1.07 2.13 7.58
C TYR A 70 -2.15 3.13 7.16
N ARG A 71 -2.98 3.60 8.11
CA ARG A 71 -3.98 4.63 7.85
C ARG A 71 -3.35 5.93 7.36
N GLU A 72 -2.31 6.43 8.02
CA GLU A 72 -1.61 7.65 7.58
C GLU A 72 -1.02 7.47 6.18
N GLN A 73 -0.43 6.31 5.89
CA GLN A 73 0.09 5.96 4.57
C GLN A 73 -1.01 5.94 3.50
N GLN A 74 -2.19 5.39 3.79
CA GLN A 74 -3.33 5.36 2.88
C GLN A 74 -3.93 6.76 2.64
N GLU A 75 -4.04 7.58 3.69
CA GLU A 75 -4.52 8.97 3.60
C GLU A 75 -3.56 9.82 2.75
N PHE A 76 -2.25 9.69 2.97
CA PHE A 76 -1.23 10.34 2.15
C PHE A 76 -1.29 9.89 0.69
N ALA A 77 -1.34 8.56 0.45
CA ALA A 77 -1.39 8.00 -0.89
C ALA A 77 -2.64 8.48 -1.66
N LYS A 78 -3.79 8.55 -0.99
CA LYS A 78 -5.03 9.05 -1.57
C LYS A 78 -4.93 10.53 -1.99
N ALA A 79 -4.38 11.37 -1.11
CA ALA A 79 -4.18 12.79 -1.41
C ALA A 79 -3.20 12.98 -2.58
N PHE A 80 -2.08 12.25 -2.56
CA PHE A 80 -1.07 12.33 -3.61
C PHE A 80 -1.61 11.92 -5.00
N ILE A 81 -2.40 10.85 -5.06
CA ILE A 81 -3.03 10.40 -6.32
C ILE A 81 -4.07 11.42 -6.81
N TYR A 82 -4.81 12.05 -5.90
CA TYR A 82 -5.71 13.14 -6.27
C TYR A 82 -4.94 14.30 -6.91
N ASP A 83 -3.86 14.76 -6.26
CA ASP A 83 -3.02 15.86 -6.76
C ASP A 83 -2.43 15.52 -8.14
N LEU A 84 -1.93 14.30 -8.34
CA LEU A 84 -1.44 13.85 -9.65
C LEU A 84 -2.50 13.90 -10.77
N LYS A 85 -3.78 13.69 -10.45
CA LYS A 85 -4.87 13.70 -11.44
C LYS A 85 -5.31 15.10 -11.82
N VAL A 86 -5.16 16.07 -10.92
CA VAL A 86 -5.59 17.46 -11.15
C VAL A 86 -4.47 18.35 -11.71
N GLY A 87 -3.21 17.96 -11.55
CA GLY A 87 -2.03 18.69 -12.03
C GLY A 87 -1.71 19.91 -11.17
#